data_AF-A0A7X5KMJ3-F1
#
_entry.id   AF-A0A7X5KMJ3-F1
#
_cell.length_a   1.000
_cell.length_b   1.000
_cell.length_c   1.000
_cell.angle_alpha   90.00
_cell.angle_beta   90.00
_cell.angle_gamma   90.00
#
_symmetry.space_group_name_H-M   'P 1'
#
loop_
_entity.id
_entity.type
_entity.pdbx_description
1 polymer ?
#
loop_
_entity_poly.entity_id
_entity_poly.type
_entity_poly.pdbx_seq_one_letter_code
_entity_poly.pdbx_strand_id
1 'polypeptide(L)'
;MMFLFQKVNAIIFFARVLILALAVSSMTGCDKAERKMLPEGPVQAQDVPVDLEAVKADLLEEYVFYTGVATVMEDQSWVAKYQDGTHGEGDALFTSVDYLVHDPRTGNCHLLARDLTYSSQHAITVNDMHGAYISTAHVNAAGELSEYYGTGLLTTREVADADPSGTPSYQLDFSANPVRIDGGEQLVLTLPPTRNRQWVAYTSTADTVRLGVERVLPPDGAPNASIGQMPGLDNLSDTKTYGNRESRAYEATSRIWNVKGTFSYTYRKIGHGEAMDAIDRIREENLDRELYEALAQDLPRPWRETAVVGDHLQGLADASVQAGSILDGVDSASGSGPSSPKRAVELTALNPEFQEALDRMKVELEGVQGDQGALRSLEGAVLETSGADGAGPRQKKMGESYTGTELLLAKIFGEYEGLHQRMEKNLQGLRELLPKGDALEAREVEVLVEGCRALFQEMELLNRKVEALLEDLNATLADLEDPYGDLEEMYARWPEIADAAASADVSVDVEEGTVLPEGYPSQLVPVIGNAVVAVTERVPGEGGAPDGYMVTLKSGQPVQEVLAYYQEALKGLEDLETVQVPGTDMVVLSGTEGSYLVSVMVTANTLGGPEATMVQIMVSAE
;
A
#
# COMPACT_ATOMS: atom_id res chain seq x y z
N MET A 1 48.69 5.84 -21.31
CA MET A 1 48.52 4.42 -21.71
C MET A 1 47.28 3.76 -21.09
N MET A 2 46.35 4.52 -20.49
CA MET A 2 45.08 4.00 -19.93
C MET A 2 43.83 4.43 -20.73
N PHE A 3 43.98 5.36 -21.69
CA PHE A 3 42.91 5.83 -22.57
C PHE A 3 42.77 5.05 -23.89
N LEU A 4 43.67 4.08 -24.15
CA LEU A 4 43.61 3.24 -25.35
C LEU A 4 42.84 1.92 -25.11
N PHE A 5 42.60 1.53 -23.85
CA PHE A 5 41.91 0.27 -23.52
C PHE A 5 40.38 0.39 -23.57
N GLN A 6 39.81 1.55 -23.24
CA GLN A 6 38.34 1.75 -23.29
C GLN A 6 37.79 1.83 -24.72
N LYS A 7 38.54 2.40 -25.67
CA LYS A 7 38.10 2.47 -27.08
C LYS A 7 38.20 1.13 -27.81
N VAL A 8 39.10 0.24 -27.37
CA VAL A 8 39.23 -1.11 -27.95
C VAL A 8 38.10 -2.03 -27.48
N ASN A 9 37.62 -1.91 -26.24
CA ASN A 9 36.48 -2.71 -25.76
C ASN A 9 35.14 -2.31 -26.39
N ALA A 10 34.91 -1.02 -26.68
CA ALA A 10 33.71 -0.57 -27.38
C ALA A 10 33.68 -1.06 -28.85
N ILE A 11 34.84 -1.11 -29.52
CA ILE A 11 34.96 -1.62 -30.90
C ILE A 11 34.86 -3.15 -30.93
N ILE A 12 35.39 -3.87 -29.93
CA ILE A 12 35.22 -5.33 -29.80
C ILE A 12 33.77 -5.71 -29.49
N PHE A 13 33.06 -4.90 -28.69
CA PHE A 13 31.63 -5.11 -28.41
C PHE A 13 30.78 -4.90 -29.68
N PHE A 14 31.01 -3.81 -30.43
CA PHE A 14 30.33 -3.57 -31.70
C PHE A 14 30.67 -4.62 -32.76
N ALA A 15 31.91 -5.10 -32.82
CA ALA A 15 32.31 -6.18 -33.72
C ALA A 15 31.66 -7.53 -33.34
N ARG A 16 31.46 -7.81 -32.04
CA ARG A 16 30.76 -9.03 -31.57
C ARG A 16 29.27 -8.99 -31.88
N VAL A 17 28.62 -7.84 -31.75
CA VAL A 17 27.20 -7.65 -32.12
C VAL A 17 27.00 -7.76 -33.63
N LEU A 18 27.93 -7.24 -34.44
CA LEU A 18 27.86 -7.34 -35.90
C LEU A 18 28.16 -8.78 -36.41
N ILE A 19 29.06 -9.53 -35.73
CA ILE A 19 29.32 -10.94 -36.03
C ILE A 19 28.14 -11.83 -35.60
N LEU A 20 27.43 -11.49 -34.51
CA LEU A 20 26.22 -12.20 -34.09
C LEU A 20 25.06 -11.94 -35.07
N ALA A 21 24.91 -10.71 -35.57
CA ALA A 21 23.90 -10.36 -36.58
C ALA A 21 24.17 -11.02 -37.96
N LEU A 22 25.45 -11.23 -38.31
CA LEU A 22 25.84 -11.95 -39.53
C LEU A 22 25.77 -13.49 -39.36
N ALA A 23 25.91 -14.01 -38.13
CA ALA A 23 25.69 -15.42 -37.83
C ALA A 23 24.20 -15.81 -37.87
N VAL A 24 23.30 -14.92 -37.46
CA VAL A 24 21.84 -15.13 -37.56
C VAL A 24 21.34 -15.04 -39.01
N SER A 25 22.08 -14.37 -39.89
CA SER A 25 21.73 -14.25 -41.32
C SER A 25 22.31 -15.37 -42.22
N SER A 26 23.04 -16.35 -41.68
CA SER A 26 23.68 -17.43 -42.46
C SER A 26 23.31 -18.86 -42.05
N MET A 27 22.31 -19.04 -41.17
CA MET A 27 21.74 -20.35 -40.85
C MET A 27 20.38 -20.58 -41.54
N THR A 28 20.33 -20.39 -42.86
CA THR A 28 19.32 -21.06 -43.71
C THR A 28 20.02 -22.17 -44.49
N GLY A 29 20.08 -23.35 -43.90
CA GLY A 29 20.59 -24.54 -44.59
C GLY A 29 20.87 -25.70 -43.66
N CYS A 30 19.85 -26.52 -43.37
CA CYS A 30 19.89 -27.95 -43.68
C CYS A 30 18.60 -28.67 -43.29
N ASP A 31 18.18 -29.50 -44.24
CA ASP A 31 17.62 -30.85 -44.12
C ASP A 31 16.25 -31.06 -43.46
N LYS A 32 15.28 -31.24 -44.36
CA LYS A 32 14.07 -32.05 -44.19
C LYS A 32 14.43 -33.43 -43.61
N ALA A 33 14.14 -33.62 -42.33
CA ALA A 33 13.85 -34.95 -41.79
C ALA A 33 12.34 -35.23 -41.96
N GLU A 34 12.00 -36.36 -42.57
CA GLU A 34 10.64 -36.86 -42.71
C GLU A 34 9.98 -37.06 -41.32
N ARG A 35 9.08 -36.16 -40.93
CA ARG A 35 8.12 -36.41 -39.86
C ARG A 35 7.10 -37.43 -40.35
N LYS A 36 7.08 -38.61 -39.73
CA LYS A 36 5.94 -39.53 -39.80
C LYS A 36 4.68 -38.80 -39.37
N MET A 37 3.73 -38.63 -40.30
CA MET A 37 2.39 -38.17 -40.01
C MET A 37 1.72 -39.13 -39.01
N LEU A 38 1.46 -38.64 -37.81
CA LEU A 38 0.40 -39.18 -36.96
C LEU A 38 -0.95 -38.78 -37.58
N PRO A 39 -1.99 -39.63 -37.47
CA PRO A 39 -3.28 -39.34 -38.06
C PRO A 39 -3.93 -38.13 -37.38
N GLU A 40 -4.02 -37.02 -38.12
CA GLU A 40 -4.88 -35.88 -37.80
C GLU A 40 -6.35 -36.30 -37.96
N GLY A 41 -6.92 -36.85 -36.90
CA GLY A 41 -8.35 -36.73 -36.68
C GLY A 41 -8.62 -35.36 -36.04
N PRO A 42 -9.61 -34.57 -36.50
CA PRO A 42 -10.01 -33.37 -35.79
C PRO A 42 -10.65 -33.83 -34.48
N VAL A 43 -9.90 -33.74 -33.38
CA VAL A 43 -10.49 -33.75 -32.05
C VAL A 43 -11.25 -32.43 -31.97
N GLN A 44 -12.55 -32.49 -32.21
CA GLN A 44 -13.46 -31.41 -31.81
C GLN A 44 -13.36 -31.34 -30.30
N ALA A 45 -12.49 -30.46 -29.78
CA ALA A 45 -12.51 -30.04 -28.41
C ALA A 45 -13.94 -29.51 -28.17
N GLN A 46 -14.72 -30.24 -27.38
CA GLN A 46 -15.97 -29.71 -26.87
C GLN A 46 -15.57 -28.58 -25.93
N ASP A 47 -15.91 -27.34 -26.31
CA ASP A 47 -15.84 -26.15 -25.46
C ASP A 47 -16.86 -26.31 -24.32
N VAL A 48 -16.58 -27.19 -23.36
CA VAL A 48 -17.26 -27.18 -22.07
C VAL A 48 -16.59 -26.05 -21.28
N PRO A 49 -17.33 -25.00 -20.87
CA PRO A 49 -16.77 -23.97 -20.03
C PRO A 49 -16.22 -24.61 -18.76
N VAL A 50 -14.92 -24.45 -18.52
CA VAL A 50 -14.27 -24.94 -17.31
C VAL A 50 -14.78 -24.10 -16.15
N ASP A 51 -15.37 -24.76 -15.16
CA ASP A 51 -15.77 -24.11 -13.91
C ASP A 51 -14.50 -23.84 -13.08
N LEU A 52 -13.95 -22.65 -13.21
CA LEU A 52 -12.68 -22.27 -12.59
C LEU A 52 -12.77 -22.23 -11.05
N GLU A 53 -13.96 -21.97 -10.51
CA GLU A 53 -14.21 -22.05 -9.06
C GLU A 53 -14.08 -23.49 -8.57
N ALA A 54 -14.73 -24.42 -9.25
CA ALA A 54 -14.62 -25.84 -8.91
C ALA A 54 -13.17 -26.34 -9.04
N VAL A 55 -12.44 -25.91 -10.07
CA VAL A 55 -11.02 -26.23 -10.23
C VAL A 55 -10.17 -25.66 -9.09
N LYS A 56 -10.41 -24.41 -8.67
CA LYS A 56 -9.69 -23.78 -7.55
C LYS A 56 -9.98 -24.51 -6.23
N ALA A 57 -11.23 -24.85 -5.97
CA ALA A 57 -11.64 -25.61 -4.79
C ALA A 57 -10.97 -26.99 -4.75
N ASP A 58 -10.99 -27.73 -5.86
CA ASP A 58 -10.34 -29.04 -5.97
C ASP A 58 -8.82 -28.94 -5.72
N LEU A 59 -8.16 -27.90 -6.26
CA LEU A 59 -6.73 -27.67 -6.04
C LEU A 59 -6.43 -27.33 -4.58
N LEU A 60 -7.26 -26.53 -3.91
CA LEU A 60 -7.06 -26.16 -2.49
C LEU A 60 -7.06 -27.38 -1.57
N GLU A 61 -7.81 -28.43 -1.89
CA GLU A 61 -7.81 -29.69 -1.12
C GLU A 61 -6.44 -30.39 -1.09
N GLU A 62 -5.57 -30.11 -2.06
CA GLU A 62 -4.22 -30.70 -2.14
C GLU A 62 -3.19 -29.98 -1.24
N TYR A 63 -3.50 -28.77 -0.76
CA TYR A 63 -2.57 -27.97 0.03
C TYR A 63 -2.62 -28.30 1.52
N VAL A 64 -1.54 -27.91 2.23
CA VAL A 64 -1.44 -28.06 3.68
C VAL A 64 -1.69 -26.73 4.36
N PHE A 65 -2.59 -26.73 5.34
CA PHE A 65 -3.02 -25.54 6.06
C PHE A 65 -2.54 -25.56 7.51
N TYR A 66 -2.30 -24.37 8.07
CA TYR A 66 -2.01 -24.17 9.48
C TYR A 66 -2.88 -23.07 10.06
N THR A 67 -3.24 -23.18 11.33
CA THR A 67 -3.77 -22.06 12.12
C THR A 67 -2.94 -21.88 13.37
N GLY A 68 -2.84 -20.65 13.86
CA GLY A 68 -2.09 -20.41 15.07
C GLY A 68 -2.16 -18.98 15.54
N VAL A 69 -1.47 -18.73 16.65
CA VAL A 69 -1.39 -17.41 17.25
C VAL A 69 0.06 -16.98 17.28
N ALA A 70 0.34 -15.79 16.76
CA ALA A 70 1.60 -15.08 16.92
C ALA A 70 1.38 -13.87 17.83
N THR A 71 2.23 -13.71 18.84
CA THR A 71 2.10 -12.68 19.86
C THR A 71 3.42 -11.94 20.02
N VAL A 72 3.35 -10.61 19.97
CA VAL A 72 4.42 -9.68 20.30
C VAL A 72 4.05 -8.97 21.60
N MET A 73 4.91 -9.09 22.60
CA MET A 73 4.79 -8.38 23.87
C MET A 73 6.03 -7.51 24.07
N GLU A 74 5.84 -6.21 24.25
CA GLU A 74 6.93 -5.26 24.41
C GLU A 74 6.77 -4.40 25.66
N ASP A 75 7.87 -4.24 26.39
CA ASP A 75 8.08 -3.12 27.28
C ASP A 75 8.83 -2.06 26.47
N GLN A 76 8.21 -0.90 26.31
CA GLN A 76 8.74 0.21 25.54
C GLN A 76 9.08 1.36 26.46
N SER A 77 10.24 1.96 26.25
CA SER A 77 10.57 3.26 26.81
C SER A 77 11.16 4.13 25.73
N TRP A 78 10.95 5.43 25.78
CA TRP A 78 11.52 6.35 24.82
C TRP A 78 11.90 7.66 25.50
N VAL A 79 12.92 8.30 24.96
CA VAL A 79 13.31 9.66 25.34
C VAL A 79 13.27 10.54 24.10
N ALA A 80 12.79 11.77 24.25
CA ALA A 80 12.88 12.75 23.19
C ALA A 80 14.35 12.96 22.81
N LYS A 81 14.59 13.08 21.50
CA LYS A 81 15.91 13.32 20.93
C LYS A 81 16.44 14.72 21.29
N TYR A 82 15.53 15.66 21.61
CA TYR A 82 15.85 17.06 21.91
C TYR A 82 15.60 17.42 23.39
N GLN A 83 15.99 18.64 23.80
CA GLN A 83 16.12 19.09 25.20
C GLN A 83 14.78 19.32 25.94
N ASP A 84 13.63 19.00 25.38
CA ASP A 84 12.36 19.13 26.12
C ASP A 84 12.27 18.14 27.30
N GLY A 85 13.16 17.13 27.35
CA GLY A 85 13.27 16.16 28.44
C GLY A 85 12.10 15.18 28.50
N THR A 86 11.25 15.18 27.48
CA THR A 86 10.04 14.37 27.42
C THR A 86 10.45 12.91 27.28
N HIS A 87 9.93 12.03 28.12
CA HIS A 87 10.10 10.60 27.99
C HIS A 87 8.77 9.91 28.17
N GLY A 88 8.68 8.68 27.68
CA GLY A 88 7.54 7.84 27.93
C GLY A 88 7.95 6.40 28.16
N GLU A 89 7.12 5.69 28.88
CA GLU A 89 7.25 4.27 29.14
C GLU A 89 5.88 3.61 29.05
N GLY A 90 5.84 2.37 28.60
CA GLY A 90 4.59 1.67 28.43
C GLY A 90 4.81 0.25 27.96
N ASP A 91 3.70 -0.45 27.78
CA ASP A 91 3.67 -1.77 27.20
C ASP A 91 2.84 -1.79 25.92
N ALA A 92 3.12 -2.79 25.08
CA ALA A 92 2.33 -3.09 23.89
C ALA A 92 2.17 -4.60 23.75
N LEU A 93 0.95 -5.03 23.48
CA LEU A 93 0.57 -6.41 23.17
C LEU A 93 -0.09 -6.40 21.80
N PHE A 94 0.54 -7.09 20.85
CA PHE A 94 0.00 -7.36 19.53
C PHE A 94 -0.18 -8.87 19.37
N THR A 95 -1.36 -9.29 18.91
CA THR A 95 -1.66 -10.70 18.66
C THR A 95 -2.27 -10.86 17.28
N SER A 96 -1.84 -11.90 16.58
CA SER A 96 -2.29 -12.27 15.25
C SER A 96 -2.73 -13.73 15.25
N VAL A 97 -4.03 -13.98 15.05
CA VAL A 97 -4.57 -15.31 14.82
C VAL A 97 -4.52 -15.56 13.32
N ASP A 98 -3.58 -16.37 12.86
CA ASP A 98 -3.33 -16.56 11.43
C ASP A 98 -3.98 -17.84 10.90
N TYR A 99 -4.37 -17.79 9.63
CA TYR A 99 -4.72 -18.94 8.79
C TYR A 99 -3.78 -18.97 7.60
N LEU A 100 -2.98 -20.03 7.51
CA LEU A 100 -1.85 -20.13 6.59
C LEU A 100 -2.03 -21.28 5.62
N VAL A 101 -1.48 -21.12 4.41
CA VAL A 101 -1.28 -22.19 3.44
C VAL A 101 0.20 -22.38 3.16
N HIS A 102 0.66 -23.63 3.14
CA HIS A 102 2.03 -23.98 2.76
C HIS A 102 2.13 -24.18 1.25
N ASP A 103 2.87 -23.31 0.56
CA ASP A 103 3.17 -23.45 -0.87
C ASP A 103 4.37 -24.41 -1.05
N PRO A 104 4.19 -25.62 -1.60
CA PRO A 104 5.26 -26.58 -1.78
C PRO A 104 6.34 -26.13 -2.78
N ARG A 105 6.06 -25.13 -3.63
CA ARG A 105 7.02 -24.64 -4.64
C ARG A 105 8.08 -23.74 -4.02
N THR A 106 7.66 -22.87 -3.10
CA THR A 106 8.53 -21.91 -2.42
C THR A 106 8.99 -22.42 -1.05
N GLY A 107 8.25 -23.35 -0.45
CA GLY A 107 8.43 -23.78 0.94
C GLY A 107 7.86 -22.77 1.96
N ASN A 108 7.24 -21.69 1.49
CA ASN A 108 6.70 -20.63 2.34
C ASN A 108 5.31 -20.99 2.87
N CYS A 109 4.96 -20.39 4.01
CA CYS A 109 3.57 -20.32 4.45
C CYS A 109 3.02 -18.91 4.29
N HIS A 110 1.97 -18.78 3.49
CA HIS A 110 1.32 -17.52 3.15
C HIS A 110 0.06 -17.31 3.99
N LEU A 111 -0.22 -16.07 4.36
CA LEU A 111 -1.43 -15.65 5.06
C LEU A 111 -2.63 -15.70 4.09
N LEU A 112 -3.63 -16.51 4.41
CA LEU A 112 -4.93 -16.52 3.73
C LEU A 112 -5.91 -15.57 4.41
N ALA A 113 -5.90 -15.56 5.73
CA ALA A 113 -6.69 -14.66 6.56
C ALA A 113 -6.03 -14.50 7.94
N ARG A 114 -6.37 -13.44 8.68
CA ARG A 114 -5.98 -13.28 10.09
C ARG A 114 -6.92 -12.37 10.87
N ASP A 115 -7.00 -12.60 12.17
CA ASP A 115 -7.60 -11.68 13.15
C ASP A 115 -6.49 -11.05 14.00
N LEU A 116 -6.45 -9.73 14.05
CA LEU A 116 -5.45 -8.94 14.74
C LEU A 116 -6.06 -8.24 15.94
N THR A 117 -5.33 -8.24 17.05
CA THR A 117 -5.66 -7.43 18.22
C THR A 117 -4.43 -6.67 18.68
N TYR A 118 -4.63 -5.42 19.04
CA TYR A 118 -3.59 -4.57 19.61
C TYR A 118 -4.11 -3.92 20.89
N SER A 119 -3.25 -3.88 21.91
CA SER A 119 -3.49 -3.12 23.13
C SER A 119 -2.19 -2.55 23.64
N SER A 120 -2.21 -1.33 24.16
CA SER A 120 -1.03 -0.66 24.66
C SER A 120 -1.39 0.41 25.68
N GLN A 121 -0.53 0.60 26.67
CA GLN A 121 -0.65 1.67 27.65
C GLN A 121 0.70 2.37 27.83
N HIS A 122 0.77 3.67 27.50
CA HIS A 122 1.95 4.50 27.74
C HIS A 122 1.66 5.60 28.76
N ALA A 123 2.62 5.83 29.66
CA ALA A 123 2.75 7.02 30.46
C ALA A 123 3.79 7.93 29.80
N ILE A 124 3.42 9.19 29.53
CA ILE A 124 4.27 10.18 28.86
C ILE A 124 4.43 11.38 29.79
N THR A 125 5.65 11.81 30.05
CA THR A 125 5.87 13.05 30.80
C THR A 125 5.52 14.24 29.94
N VAL A 126 4.73 15.17 30.45
CA VAL A 126 4.45 16.46 29.84
C VAL A 126 5.33 17.49 30.54
N ASN A 127 6.21 18.13 29.78
CA ASN A 127 7.13 19.14 30.28
C ASN A 127 6.75 20.53 29.75
N ASP A 128 7.15 21.58 30.47
CA ASP A 128 7.01 22.95 30.00
C ASP A 128 8.06 23.28 28.92
N MET A 129 7.99 24.49 28.36
CA MET A 129 8.95 24.95 27.33
C MET A 129 10.40 25.05 27.85
N HIS A 130 10.63 24.93 29.16
CA HIS A 130 11.95 24.90 29.79
C HIS A 130 12.40 23.48 30.16
N GLY A 131 11.63 22.45 29.76
CA GLY A 131 11.90 21.05 30.08
C GLY A 131 11.57 20.67 31.53
N ALA A 132 10.88 21.54 32.28
CA ALA A 132 10.44 21.24 33.63
C ALA A 132 9.17 20.38 33.59
N TYR A 133 9.17 19.29 34.36
CA TYR A 133 8.03 18.39 34.48
C TYR A 133 6.77 19.11 34.98
N ILE A 134 5.67 19.01 34.22
CA ILE A 134 4.34 19.51 34.59
C ILE A 134 3.48 18.36 35.12
N SER A 135 3.32 17.31 34.32
CA SER A 135 2.38 16.21 34.59
C SER A 135 2.75 14.94 33.80
N THR A 136 1.98 13.88 34.00
CA THR A 136 2.05 12.66 33.19
C THR A 136 0.74 12.50 32.43
N ALA A 137 0.82 12.38 31.11
CA ALA A 137 -0.29 12.01 30.25
C ALA A 137 -0.29 10.49 30.06
N HIS A 138 -1.49 9.89 30.06
CA HIS A 138 -1.67 8.49 29.71
C HIS A 138 -2.22 8.41 28.29
N VAL A 139 -1.59 7.57 27.47
CA VAL A 139 -2.09 7.23 26.14
C VAL A 139 -2.39 5.75 26.16
N ASN A 140 -3.66 5.42 25.96
CA ASN A 140 -4.08 4.04 25.75
C ASN A 140 -4.26 3.84 24.26
N ALA A 141 -3.99 2.63 23.79
CA ALA A 141 -4.32 2.28 22.42
C ALA A 141 -4.93 0.89 22.35
N ALA A 142 -5.93 0.73 21.50
CA ALA A 142 -6.61 -0.53 21.26
C ALA A 142 -7.07 -0.60 19.79
N GLY A 143 -7.07 -1.81 19.24
CA GLY A 143 -7.57 -2.05 17.88
C GLY A 143 -7.86 -3.53 17.67
N GLU A 144 -8.88 -3.79 16.84
CA GLU A 144 -9.21 -5.11 16.33
C GLU A 144 -9.32 -4.99 14.80
N LEU A 145 -8.70 -5.91 14.07
CA LEU A 145 -8.68 -5.89 12.61
C LEU A 145 -8.69 -7.31 12.07
N SER A 146 -9.69 -7.64 11.26
CA SER A 146 -9.73 -8.88 10.49
C SER A 146 -9.24 -8.61 9.07
N GLU A 147 -8.46 -9.51 8.48
CA GLU A 147 -7.94 -9.35 7.12
C GLU A 147 -8.08 -10.64 6.33
N TYR A 148 -8.60 -10.54 5.10
CA TYR A 148 -8.69 -11.64 4.15
C TYR A 148 -7.80 -11.36 2.94
N TYR A 149 -6.89 -12.27 2.61
CA TYR A 149 -5.87 -12.07 1.57
C TYR A 149 -6.15 -12.79 0.25
N GLY A 150 -7.17 -13.62 0.18
CA GLY A 150 -7.41 -14.49 -0.99
C GLY A 150 -6.90 -15.91 -0.78
N THR A 151 -7.44 -16.85 -1.54
CA THR A 151 -7.09 -18.28 -1.49
C THR A 151 -6.13 -18.70 -2.62
N GLY A 152 -5.30 -17.75 -3.07
CA GLY A 152 -4.32 -17.94 -4.14
C GLY A 152 -4.91 -17.67 -5.54
N LEU A 153 -4.03 -17.25 -6.44
CA LEU A 153 -4.35 -16.93 -7.83
C LEU A 153 -4.29 -18.20 -8.68
N LEU A 154 -5.34 -18.49 -9.44
CA LEU A 154 -5.37 -19.65 -10.34
C LEU A 154 -4.48 -19.37 -11.56
N THR A 155 -3.50 -20.24 -11.82
CA THR A 155 -2.57 -20.14 -12.97
C THR A 155 -2.55 -21.41 -13.78
N THR A 156 -2.25 -21.32 -15.07
CA THR A 156 -1.91 -22.52 -15.85
C THR A 156 -0.48 -22.95 -15.54
N ARG A 157 -0.22 -24.25 -15.47
CA ARG A 157 1.15 -24.77 -15.38
C ARG A 157 1.87 -24.59 -16.71
N GLU A 158 3.15 -24.26 -16.67
CA GLU A 158 3.96 -24.17 -17.88
C GLU A 158 3.98 -25.52 -18.63
N VAL A 159 4.06 -25.44 -19.97
CA VAL A 159 3.96 -26.60 -20.88
C VAL A 159 5.00 -27.69 -20.59
N ALA A 160 6.13 -27.35 -19.96
CA ALA A 160 7.16 -28.31 -19.56
C ALA A 160 6.66 -29.32 -18.50
N ASP A 161 5.67 -28.92 -17.69
CA ASP A 161 5.10 -29.70 -16.59
C ASP A 161 3.64 -30.11 -16.84
N ALA A 162 3.09 -29.77 -18.01
CA ALA A 162 1.72 -30.09 -18.39
C ALA A 162 1.53 -31.58 -18.66
N ASP A 163 0.38 -32.12 -18.24
CA ASP A 163 0.00 -33.50 -18.52
C ASP A 163 -0.04 -33.73 -20.05
N PRO A 164 0.61 -34.81 -20.57
CA PRO A 164 0.55 -35.18 -21.99
C PRO A 164 -0.87 -35.37 -22.55
N SER A 165 -1.90 -35.40 -21.71
CA SER A 165 -3.31 -35.40 -22.12
C SER A 165 -3.75 -34.15 -22.90
N GLY A 166 -2.98 -33.05 -22.84
CA GLY A 166 -3.31 -31.78 -23.52
C GLY A 166 -4.44 -30.99 -22.87
N THR A 167 -4.87 -31.39 -21.67
CA THR A 167 -5.79 -30.61 -20.84
C THR A 167 -4.98 -29.55 -20.08
N PRO A 168 -5.43 -28.27 -20.01
CA PRO A 168 -4.75 -27.28 -19.19
C PRO A 168 -4.68 -27.78 -17.75
N SER A 169 -3.47 -28.02 -17.24
CA SER A 169 -3.25 -28.28 -15.82
C SER A 169 -3.14 -26.94 -15.10
N TYR A 170 -3.92 -26.74 -14.05
CA TYR A 170 -3.90 -25.53 -13.23
C TYR A 170 -3.04 -25.72 -11.96
N GLN A 171 -2.68 -24.61 -11.33
CA GLN A 171 -2.06 -24.56 -10.00
C GLN A 171 -2.45 -23.26 -9.30
N LEU A 172 -2.27 -23.19 -7.99
CA LEU A 172 -2.51 -21.97 -7.20
C LEU A 172 -1.20 -21.25 -6.94
N ASP A 173 -1.24 -19.93 -7.06
CA ASP A 173 -0.13 -19.03 -6.81
C ASP A 173 -0.42 -18.11 -5.62
N PHE A 174 0.39 -18.19 -4.57
CA PHE A 174 0.21 -17.42 -3.35
C PHE A 174 1.18 -16.25 -3.23
N SER A 175 1.91 -15.90 -4.29
CA SER A 175 2.87 -14.79 -4.27
C SER A 175 2.25 -13.43 -3.91
N ALA A 176 0.95 -13.25 -4.15
CA ALA A 176 0.18 -12.07 -3.75
C ALA A 176 -0.06 -11.98 -2.24
N ASN A 177 -0.03 -13.12 -1.56
CA ASN A 177 -0.38 -13.23 -0.16
C ASN A 177 0.86 -12.97 0.71
N PRO A 178 0.74 -12.19 1.80
CA PRO A 178 1.86 -11.94 2.69
C PRO A 178 2.45 -13.24 3.25
N VAL A 179 3.77 -13.31 3.29
CA VAL A 179 4.47 -14.46 3.88
C VAL A 179 4.42 -14.33 5.41
N ARG A 180 4.10 -15.42 6.11
CA ARG A 180 4.28 -15.54 7.57
C ARG A 180 5.51 -16.38 7.92
N ILE A 181 5.76 -17.42 7.14
CA ILE A 181 6.90 -18.32 7.34
C ILE A 181 7.65 -18.39 6.03
N ASP A 182 8.90 -17.91 6.04
CA ASP A 182 9.83 -18.04 4.94
C ASP A 182 10.56 -19.38 5.08
N GLY A 183 10.26 -20.32 4.19
CA GLY A 183 10.86 -21.65 4.18
C GLY A 183 12.31 -21.65 3.71
N GLY A 184 12.67 -20.71 2.84
CA GLY A 184 14.02 -20.56 2.29
C GLY A 184 15.00 -20.05 3.34
N GLU A 185 14.62 -18.97 4.03
CA GLU A 185 15.44 -18.34 5.08
C GLU A 185 15.22 -18.97 6.46
N GLN A 186 14.22 -19.86 6.60
CA GLN A 186 13.83 -20.49 7.87
C GLN A 186 13.48 -19.45 8.94
N LEU A 187 12.69 -18.44 8.55
CA LEU A 187 12.26 -17.33 9.39
C LEU A 187 10.74 -17.36 9.59
N VAL A 188 10.28 -17.11 10.81
CA VAL A 188 8.90 -16.68 11.05
C VAL A 188 8.87 -15.16 11.09
N LEU A 189 8.18 -14.53 10.16
CA LEU A 189 8.04 -13.08 10.11
C LEU A 189 7.16 -12.60 11.26
N THR A 190 7.68 -11.67 12.05
CA THR A 190 7.05 -11.28 13.32
C THR A 190 5.86 -10.36 13.10
N LEU A 191 5.96 -9.48 12.10
CA LEU A 191 4.97 -8.43 11.81
C LEU A 191 4.79 -8.28 10.28
N PRO A 192 4.17 -9.23 9.57
CA PRO A 192 3.76 -9.04 8.19
C PRO A 192 2.83 -7.82 8.09
N PRO A 193 3.02 -6.94 7.10
CA PRO A 193 2.32 -5.66 7.01
C PRO A 193 0.80 -5.84 6.97
N THR A 194 0.07 -4.91 7.62
CA THR A 194 -1.40 -4.83 7.52
C THR A 194 -1.80 -4.10 6.23
N ARG A 195 -2.96 -4.48 5.68
CA ARG A 195 -3.63 -3.75 4.59
C ARG A 195 -4.21 -2.45 5.10
N ASN A 196 -4.94 -2.49 6.21
CA ASN A 196 -5.45 -1.28 6.85
C ASN A 196 -4.39 -0.66 7.76
N ARG A 197 -4.03 0.60 7.53
CA ARG A 197 -3.05 1.35 8.33
C ARG A 197 -3.69 2.24 9.41
N GLN A 198 -5.01 2.26 9.51
CA GLN A 198 -5.81 3.07 10.43
C GLN A 198 -6.79 2.19 11.22
N TRP A 199 -6.26 1.22 11.97
CA TRP A 199 -7.09 0.25 12.71
C TRP A 199 -6.87 0.27 14.23
N VAL A 200 -5.87 1.02 14.70
CA VAL A 200 -5.58 1.21 16.12
C VAL A 200 -6.00 2.60 16.56
N ALA A 201 -6.93 2.67 17.52
CA ALA A 201 -7.34 3.90 18.16
C ALA A 201 -6.40 4.25 19.32
N TYR A 202 -5.81 5.44 19.27
CA TYR A 202 -4.98 6.03 20.30
C TYR A 202 -5.77 7.08 21.07
N THR A 203 -6.08 6.82 22.33
CA THR A 203 -6.83 7.72 23.21
C THR A 203 -5.89 8.38 24.21
N SER A 204 -5.86 9.72 24.23
CA SER A 204 -5.06 10.48 25.18
C SER A 204 -5.88 10.90 26.42
N THR A 205 -5.21 11.42 27.46
CA THR A 205 -5.87 12.03 28.64
C THR A 205 -6.71 13.27 28.34
N ALA A 206 -6.66 13.80 27.12
CA ALA A 206 -7.54 14.87 26.65
C ALA A 206 -8.76 14.33 25.89
N ASP A 207 -9.04 13.03 26.00
CA ASP A 207 -10.11 12.29 25.30
C ASP A 207 -10.03 12.37 23.75
N THR A 208 -8.90 12.86 23.22
CA THR A 208 -8.64 12.86 21.78
C THR A 208 -8.39 11.43 21.31
N VAL A 209 -9.13 10.98 20.29
CA VAL A 209 -8.90 9.71 19.60
C VAL A 209 -8.18 9.98 18.28
N ARG A 210 -7.13 9.20 17.98
CA ARG A 210 -6.47 9.19 16.67
C ARG A 210 -6.35 7.77 16.17
N LEU A 211 -6.64 7.52 14.90
CA LEU A 211 -6.42 6.21 14.28
C LEU A 211 -4.99 6.10 13.75
N GLY A 212 -4.47 4.88 13.68
CA GLY A 212 -3.16 4.59 13.11
C GLY A 212 -2.84 3.11 13.07
N VAL A 213 -1.56 2.80 12.84
CA VAL A 213 -1.01 1.43 12.86
C VAL A 213 -0.67 0.99 14.28
N GLU A 214 -0.50 -0.31 14.48
CA GLU A 214 0.12 -0.89 15.67
C GLU A 214 1.54 -0.33 15.89
N ARG A 215 1.89 -0.09 17.16
CA ARG A 215 3.22 0.38 17.55
C ARG A 215 3.96 -0.68 18.34
N VAL A 216 4.27 -1.80 17.69
CA VAL A 216 5.28 -2.76 18.16
C VAL A 216 6.51 -2.71 17.25
N LEU A 217 7.68 -3.04 17.80
CA LEU A 217 8.97 -2.98 17.10
C LEU A 217 9.79 -4.29 17.25
N PRO A 218 9.21 -5.46 16.91
CA PRO A 218 9.96 -6.71 16.92
C PRO A 218 11.06 -6.72 15.82
N PRO A 219 12.06 -7.61 15.91
CA PRO A 219 12.94 -7.92 14.78
C PRO A 219 12.14 -8.53 13.63
N ASP A 220 12.44 -8.19 12.38
CA ASP A 220 11.62 -8.56 11.20
C ASP A 220 11.27 -10.06 11.10
N GLY A 221 12.17 -10.93 11.57
CA GLY A 221 11.95 -12.37 11.60
C GLY A 221 12.59 -13.07 12.79
N ALA A 222 12.00 -14.20 13.19
CA ALA A 222 12.49 -15.10 14.22
C ALA A 222 12.96 -16.41 13.58
N PRO A 223 14.28 -16.71 13.60
CA PRO A 223 14.80 -17.95 13.04
C PRO A 223 14.28 -19.20 13.76
N ASN A 224 13.84 -20.20 12.99
CA ASN A 224 13.46 -21.51 13.51
C ASN A 224 13.84 -22.65 12.54
N ALA A 225 14.83 -23.45 12.93
CA ALA A 225 15.33 -24.56 12.13
C ALA A 225 14.29 -25.67 11.86
N SER A 226 13.21 -25.76 12.66
CA SER A 226 12.13 -26.72 12.43
C SER A 226 11.31 -26.40 11.18
N ILE A 227 11.36 -25.16 10.66
CA ILE A 227 10.62 -24.76 9.45
C ILE A 227 10.99 -25.66 8.25
N GLY A 228 12.25 -26.08 8.13
CA GLY A 228 12.69 -26.98 7.07
C GLY A 228 12.06 -28.39 7.10
N GLN A 229 11.23 -28.69 8.11
CA GLN A 229 10.47 -29.95 8.21
C GLN A 229 9.00 -29.78 7.77
N MET A 230 8.56 -28.57 7.41
CA MET A 230 7.24 -28.35 6.82
C MET A 230 7.18 -28.96 5.41
N PRO A 231 6.02 -29.50 4.98
CA PRO A 231 4.73 -29.52 5.67
C PRO A 231 4.51 -30.76 6.58
N GLY A 232 5.59 -31.48 6.94
CA GLY A 232 5.55 -32.70 7.75
C GLY A 232 5.37 -32.48 9.26
N LEU A 233 5.30 -31.24 9.73
CA LEU A 233 5.07 -30.89 11.12
C LEU A 233 3.58 -30.74 11.43
N ASP A 234 3.13 -31.40 12.50
CA ASP A 234 1.76 -31.20 13.01
C ASP A 234 1.65 -29.90 13.82
N ASN A 235 2.74 -29.48 14.48
CA ASN A 235 2.79 -28.25 15.28
C ASN A 235 4.15 -27.57 15.13
N LEU A 236 4.15 -26.24 15.15
CA LEU A 236 5.32 -25.39 15.13
C LEU A 236 5.14 -24.30 16.18
N SER A 237 6.02 -24.24 17.17
CA SER A 237 5.96 -23.24 18.23
C SER A 237 7.35 -22.82 18.68
N ASP A 238 7.51 -21.54 19.02
CA ASP A 238 8.74 -21.04 19.63
C ASP A 238 8.44 -19.76 20.43
N THR A 239 9.42 -19.32 21.22
CA THR A 239 9.38 -18.05 21.94
C THR A 239 10.77 -17.45 21.95
N LYS A 240 10.91 -16.25 21.36
CA LYS A 240 12.16 -15.49 21.29
C LYS A 240 12.01 -14.19 22.06
N THR A 241 12.91 -13.96 23.00
CA THR A 241 13.07 -12.65 23.64
C THR A 241 14.03 -11.80 22.83
N TYR A 242 13.73 -10.51 22.69
CA TYR A 242 14.61 -9.51 22.09
C TYR A 242 14.74 -8.30 23.01
N GLY A 243 15.83 -7.56 22.87
CA GLY A 243 16.08 -6.38 23.69
C GLY A 243 17.32 -5.61 23.25
N ASN A 244 17.35 -4.34 23.61
CA ASN A 244 18.35 -3.35 23.18
C ASN A 244 19.81 -3.77 23.35
N ARG A 245 20.48 -3.99 22.20
CA ARG A 245 21.81 -3.40 21.96
C ARG A 245 21.74 -2.12 21.10
N GLU A 246 20.60 -1.83 20.46
CA GLU A 246 20.46 -0.72 19.53
C GLU A 246 19.20 0.09 19.87
N SER A 247 19.38 1.31 20.37
CA SER A 247 18.29 2.27 20.46
C SER A 247 17.86 2.67 19.05
N ARG A 248 16.57 2.56 18.72
CA ARG A 248 16.04 2.98 17.42
C ARG A 248 15.64 4.46 17.51
N ALA A 249 16.35 5.33 16.80
CA ALA A 249 15.91 6.71 16.63
C ALA A 249 14.82 6.75 15.57
N TYR A 250 13.61 7.19 15.93
CA TYR A 250 12.50 7.30 15.00
C TYR A 250 12.34 8.76 14.57
N GLU A 251 12.74 9.06 13.34
CA GLU A 251 12.83 10.42 12.81
C GLU A 251 11.48 11.14 12.83
N ALA A 252 10.40 10.45 12.44
CA ALA A 252 9.05 11.04 12.40
C ALA A 252 8.50 11.45 13.79
N THR A 253 9.04 10.91 14.88
CA THR A 253 8.62 11.31 16.24
C THR A 253 9.68 12.09 17.01
N SER A 254 10.90 12.20 16.46
CA SER A 254 12.06 12.72 17.18
C SER A 254 12.27 12.03 18.55
N ARG A 255 11.97 10.72 18.64
CA ARG A 255 12.11 9.92 19.87
C ARG A 255 13.11 8.79 19.67
N ILE A 256 13.90 8.52 20.70
CA ILE A 256 14.81 7.39 20.79
C ILE A 256 14.09 6.31 21.57
N TRP A 257 13.68 5.25 20.89
CA TRP A 257 12.98 4.13 21.50
C TRP A 257 13.95 3.07 22.00
N ASN A 258 13.65 2.55 23.18
CA ASN A 258 14.30 1.45 23.85
C ASN A 258 13.26 0.37 24.10
N VAL A 259 13.38 -0.71 23.35
CA VAL A 259 12.38 -1.78 23.31
C VAL A 259 13.02 -3.06 23.79
N LYS A 260 12.30 -3.78 24.64
CA LYS A 260 12.58 -5.16 24.97
C LYS A 260 11.25 -5.90 24.93
N GLY A 261 11.27 -7.11 24.40
CA GLY A 261 10.03 -7.82 24.19
C GLY A 261 10.22 -9.30 23.97
N THR A 262 9.10 -9.95 23.71
CA THR A 262 9.01 -11.36 23.39
C THR A 262 8.13 -11.53 22.18
N PHE A 263 8.62 -12.25 21.18
CA PHE A 263 7.83 -12.79 20.10
C PHE A 263 7.61 -14.27 20.35
N SER A 264 6.36 -14.69 20.42
CA SER A 264 5.98 -16.09 20.57
C SER A 264 4.98 -16.48 19.51
N TYR A 265 5.01 -17.73 19.08
CA TYR A 265 4.01 -18.25 18.15
C TYR A 265 3.72 -19.71 18.41
N THR A 266 2.53 -20.15 18.05
CA THR A 266 2.11 -21.55 18.05
C THR A 266 1.16 -21.80 16.89
N TYR A 267 1.62 -22.57 15.91
CA TYR A 267 0.87 -23.02 14.75
C TYR A 267 0.60 -24.52 14.83
N ARG A 268 -0.60 -24.92 14.43
CA ARG A 268 -1.06 -26.30 14.32
C ARG A 268 -1.56 -26.54 12.90
N LYS A 269 -1.23 -27.70 12.34
CA LYS A 269 -1.76 -28.17 11.06
C LYS A 269 -3.27 -28.44 11.15
N ILE A 270 -4.03 -27.96 10.18
CA ILE A 270 -5.49 -28.10 10.11
C ILE A 270 -5.91 -28.74 8.77
N GLY A 271 -7.15 -29.25 8.73
CA GLY A 271 -7.74 -29.76 7.50
C GLY A 271 -8.29 -28.65 6.61
N HIS A 272 -8.48 -28.93 5.33
CA HIS A 272 -9.05 -27.99 4.34
C HIS A 272 -10.37 -27.38 4.80
N GLY A 273 -11.35 -28.19 5.24
CA GLY A 273 -12.64 -27.69 5.70
C GLY A 273 -12.54 -26.74 6.91
N GLU A 274 -11.70 -27.07 7.90
CA GLU A 274 -11.46 -26.18 9.05
C GLU A 274 -10.82 -24.85 8.63
N ALA A 275 -9.94 -24.87 7.62
CA ALA A 275 -9.33 -23.66 7.09
C ALA A 275 -10.34 -22.79 6.34
N MET A 276 -11.15 -23.39 5.45
CA MET A 276 -12.14 -22.66 4.65
C MET A 276 -13.26 -22.09 5.52
N ASP A 277 -13.80 -22.85 6.47
CA ASP A 277 -14.84 -22.35 7.39
C ASP A 277 -14.36 -21.10 8.16
N ALA A 278 -13.09 -21.07 8.57
CA ALA A 278 -12.53 -19.94 9.30
C ALA A 278 -12.23 -18.73 8.39
N ILE A 279 -11.80 -18.98 7.16
CA ILE A 279 -11.56 -17.96 6.14
C ILE A 279 -12.88 -17.32 5.72
N ASP A 280 -13.91 -18.12 5.47
CA ASP A 280 -15.25 -17.65 5.11
C ASP A 280 -15.84 -16.83 6.24
N ARG A 281 -15.70 -17.26 7.49
CA ARG A 281 -16.09 -16.46 8.66
C ARG A 281 -15.39 -15.09 8.68
N ILE A 282 -14.07 -15.04 8.49
CA ILE A 282 -13.32 -13.75 8.47
C ILE A 282 -13.73 -12.89 7.28
N ARG A 283 -14.00 -13.50 6.14
CA ARG A 283 -14.49 -12.82 4.94
C ARG A 283 -15.87 -12.20 5.21
N GLU A 284 -16.78 -12.94 5.82
CA GLU A 284 -18.11 -12.46 6.24
C GLU A 284 -17.99 -11.36 7.31
N GLU A 285 -17.17 -11.55 8.35
CA GLU A 285 -16.92 -10.52 9.39
C GLU A 285 -16.34 -9.22 8.80
N ASN A 286 -15.51 -9.31 7.75
CA ASN A 286 -15.01 -8.15 7.02
C ASN A 286 -16.08 -7.46 6.17
N LEU A 287 -17.06 -8.21 5.66
CA LEU A 287 -18.23 -7.65 4.98
C LEU A 287 -19.24 -7.03 5.97
N ASP A 288 -19.32 -7.58 7.19
CA ASP A 288 -20.24 -7.18 8.25
C ASP A 288 -19.63 -6.14 9.23
N ARG A 289 -18.48 -5.51 8.89
CA ARG A 289 -17.90 -4.43 9.71
C ARG A 289 -18.95 -3.35 9.99
N GLU A 290 -18.84 -2.71 11.16
CA GLU A 290 -19.79 -1.68 11.61
C GLU A 290 -19.99 -0.62 10.52
N LEU A 291 -21.12 -0.72 9.82
CA LEU A 291 -21.55 0.24 8.82
C LEU A 291 -21.78 1.59 9.49
N TYR A 292 -21.38 2.68 8.84
CA TYR A 292 -21.72 4.02 9.26
C TYR A 292 -23.23 4.15 9.44
N GLU A 293 -24.05 3.49 8.62
CA GLU A 293 -25.51 3.45 8.78
C GLU A 293 -25.92 2.97 10.18
N ALA A 294 -25.25 1.95 10.72
CA ALA A 294 -25.53 1.43 12.06
C ALA A 294 -25.16 2.44 13.15
N LEU A 295 -24.03 3.15 13.00
CA LEU A 295 -23.62 4.22 13.92
C LEU A 295 -24.59 5.41 13.89
N ALA A 296 -25.16 5.71 12.73
CA ALA A 296 -26.07 6.84 12.53
C ALA A 296 -27.55 6.52 12.78
N GLN A 297 -27.92 5.27 13.16
CA GLN A 297 -29.32 4.81 13.17
C GLN A 297 -30.28 5.70 13.99
N ASP A 298 -29.78 6.30 15.08
CA ASP A 298 -30.54 7.15 16.01
C ASP A 298 -30.40 8.66 15.72
N LEU A 299 -29.65 9.02 14.67
CA LEU A 299 -29.40 10.41 14.26
C LEU A 299 -30.49 10.93 13.30
N PRO A 300 -30.58 12.26 13.10
CA PRO A 300 -31.49 12.85 12.12
C PRO A 300 -31.33 12.25 10.72
N ARG A 301 -32.40 12.30 9.92
CA ARG A 301 -32.40 11.69 8.58
C ARG A 301 -31.19 12.08 7.71
N PRO A 302 -30.78 13.35 7.59
CA PRO A 302 -29.57 13.69 6.82
C PRO A 302 -28.35 12.87 7.21
N TRP A 303 -28.07 12.69 8.51
CA TRP A 303 -26.97 11.86 8.99
C TRP A 303 -27.03 10.42 8.53
N ARG A 304 -28.21 9.79 8.60
CA ARG A 304 -28.39 8.41 8.14
C ARG A 304 -28.11 8.27 6.66
N GLU A 305 -28.59 9.21 5.85
CA GLU A 305 -28.35 9.19 4.40
C GLU A 305 -26.88 9.49 4.08
N THR A 306 -26.21 10.37 4.85
CA THR A 306 -24.77 10.62 4.73
C THR A 306 -23.96 9.37 5.08
N ALA A 307 -24.37 8.67 6.13
CA ALA A 307 -23.74 7.44 6.58
C ALA A 307 -23.85 6.33 5.53
N VAL A 308 -25.02 6.17 4.88
CA VAL A 308 -25.18 5.26 3.73
C VAL A 308 -24.24 5.63 2.58
N VAL A 309 -24.04 6.92 2.28
CA VAL A 309 -23.03 7.34 1.29
C VAL A 309 -21.62 6.99 1.75
N GLY A 310 -21.32 7.13 3.05
CA GLY A 310 -20.07 6.69 3.66
C GLY A 310 -19.82 5.20 3.50
N ASP A 311 -20.84 4.36 3.69
CA ASP A 311 -20.75 2.91 3.50
C ASP A 311 -20.40 2.55 2.05
N HIS A 312 -21.05 3.20 1.08
CA HIS A 312 -20.72 3.01 -0.34
C HIS A 312 -19.30 3.48 -0.70
N LEU A 313 -18.84 4.59 -0.13
CA LEU A 313 -17.47 5.07 -0.29
C LEU A 313 -16.45 4.06 0.28
N GLN A 314 -16.72 3.52 1.47
CA GLN A 314 -15.90 2.49 2.11
C GLN A 314 -15.86 1.22 1.25
N GLY A 315 -17.02 0.75 0.77
CA GLY A 315 -17.09 -0.42 -0.10
C GLY A 315 -16.31 -0.26 -1.41
N LEU A 316 -16.33 0.93 -2.02
CA LEU A 316 -15.50 1.24 -3.19
C LEU A 316 -14.01 1.23 -2.86
N ALA A 317 -13.61 1.85 -1.75
CA ALA A 317 -12.21 1.88 -1.33
C ALA A 317 -11.69 0.45 -1.07
N ASP A 318 -12.45 -0.37 -0.35
CA ASP A 318 -12.10 -1.76 -0.02
C ASP A 318 -12.00 -2.64 -1.27
N ALA A 319 -12.98 -2.56 -2.16
CA ALA A 319 -12.95 -3.30 -3.42
C ALA A 319 -11.78 -2.87 -4.32
N SER A 320 -11.45 -1.57 -4.35
CA SER A 320 -10.28 -1.07 -5.09
C SER A 320 -8.98 -1.59 -4.50
N VAL A 321 -8.80 -1.54 -3.16
CA VAL A 321 -7.63 -2.09 -2.48
C VAL A 321 -7.47 -3.59 -2.74
N GLN A 322 -8.57 -4.33 -2.75
CA GLN A 322 -8.54 -5.76 -3.08
C GLN A 322 -8.09 -6.01 -4.52
N ALA A 323 -8.64 -5.28 -5.50
CA ALA A 323 -8.22 -5.37 -6.89
C ALA A 323 -6.71 -5.07 -7.04
N GLY A 324 -6.23 -4.03 -6.35
CA GLY A 324 -4.82 -3.66 -6.27
C GLY A 324 -3.91 -4.74 -5.76
N SER A 325 -4.22 -5.27 -4.58
CA SER A 325 -3.43 -6.35 -3.96
C SER A 325 -3.32 -7.57 -4.87
N ILE A 326 -4.33 -7.85 -5.70
CA ILE A 326 -4.27 -8.92 -6.69
C ILE A 326 -3.30 -8.56 -7.82
N LEU A 327 -3.35 -7.34 -8.36
CA LEU A 327 -2.45 -6.86 -9.42
C LEU A 327 -0.98 -6.84 -8.98
N ASP A 328 -0.68 -6.35 -7.78
CA ASP A 328 0.68 -6.39 -7.21
C ASP A 328 1.19 -7.83 -7.07
N GLY A 329 0.28 -8.73 -6.71
CA GLY A 329 0.52 -10.16 -6.67
C GLY A 329 0.85 -10.77 -8.04
N VAL A 330 0.19 -10.29 -9.10
CA VAL A 330 0.47 -10.68 -10.48
C VAL A 330 1.89 -10.28 -10.89
N ASP A 331 2.33 -9.09 -10.52
CA ASP A 331 3.67 -8.60 -10.85
C ASP A 331 4.75 -9.46 -10.19
N SER A 332 4.54 -9.78 -8.91
CA SER A 332 5.41 -10.69 -8.16
C SER A 332 5.43 -12.12 -8.75
N ALA A 333 4.29 -12.60 -9.25
CA ALA A 333 4.14 -13.95 -9.81
C ALA A 333 4.70 -14.10 -11.25
N SER A 334 4.55 -13.06 -12.07
CA SER A 334 4.80 -13.13 -13.52
C SER A 334 6.28 -13.29 -13.87
N GLY A 335 7.19 -12.79 -13.03
CA GLY A 335 8.64 -12.89 -13.22
C GLY A 335 9.15 -12.13 -14.46
N SER A 336 10.44 -12.26 -14.77
CA SER A 336 11.11 -11.54 -15.88
C SER A 336 11.33 -12.39 -17.16
N GLY A 337 10.64 -13.53 -17.27
CA GLY A 337 10.79 -14.48 -18.36
C GLY A 337 9.95 -14.18 -19.62
N PRO A 338 10.22 -14.84 -20.76
CA PRO A 338 9.43 -14.68 -21.99
C PRO A 338 7.97 -15.18 -21.86
N SER A 339 7.64 -15.97 -20.83
CA SER A 339 6.27 -16.38 -20.48
C SER A 339 5.54 -15.38 -19.57
N SER A 340 6.25 -14.36 -19.05
CA SER A 340 5.71 -13.39 -18.08
C SER A 340 4.45 -12.66 -18.55
N PRO A 341 4.36 -12.15 -19.80
CA PRO A 341 3.15 -11.46 -20.25
C PRO A 341 1.93 -12.38 -20.27
N LYS A 342 2.08 -13.61 -20.78
CA LYS A 342 0.99 -14.60 -20.82
C LYS A 342 0.52 -14.97 -19.41
N ARG A 343 1.46 -15.18 -18.48
CA ARG A 343 1.16 -15.49 -17.09
C ARG A 343 0.44 -14.32 -16.40
N ALA A 344 0.84 -13.08 -16.67
CA ALA A 344 0.14 -11.89 -16.19
C ALA A 344 -1.30 -11.82 -16.72
N VAL A 345 -1.54 -12.09 -18.00
CA VAL A 345 -2.91 -12.16 -18.56
C VAL A 345 -3.75 -13.20 -17.82
N GLU A 346 -3.23 -14.41 -17.67
CA GLU A 346 -3.97 -15.49 -17.01
C GLU A 346 -4.30 -15.12 -15.56
N LEU A 347 -3.31 -14.60 -14.83
CA LEU A 347 -3.45 -14.18 -13.45
C LEU A 347 -4.41 -13.02 -13.23
N THR A 348 -4.50 -12.08 -14.18
CA THR A 348 -5.43 -10.95 -14.06
C THR A 348 -6.82 -11.30 -14.59
N ALA A 349 -6.90 -11.94 -15.76
CA ALA A 349 -8.16 -12.13 -16.49
C ALA A 349 -9.00 -13.32 -16.04
N LEU A 350 -8.34 -14.37 -15.52
CA LEU A 350 -8.99 -15.60 -15.04
C LEU A 350 -9.16 -15.62 -13.52
N ASN A 351 -8.76 -14.56 -12.82
CA ASN A 351 -8.87 -14.52 -11.37
C ASN A 351 -10.29 -14.16 -10.94
N PRO A 352 -11.00 -15.08 -10.25
CA PRO A 352 -12.37 -14.83 -9.82
C PRO A 352 -12.47 -13.79 -8.72
N GLU A 353 -11.47 -13.68 -7.83
CA GLU A 353 -11.44 -12.67 -6.77
C GLU A 353 -11.26 -11.26 -7.36
N PHE A 354 -10.53 -11.15 -8.48
CA PHE A 354 -10.41 -9.88 -9.20
C PHE A 354 -11.74 -9.46 -9.83
N GLN A 355 -12.46 -10.40 -10.45
CA GLN A 355 -13.81 -10.13 -10.96
C GLN A 355 -14.78 -9.80 -9.84
N GLU A 356 -14.73 -10.52 -8.72
CA GLU A 356 -15.57 -10.24 -7.55
C GLU A 356 -15.31 -8.84 -6.97
N ALA A 357 -14.05 -8.38 -6.95
CA ALA A 357 -13.72 -7.02 -6.56
C ALA A 357 -14.38 -6.00 -7.50
N LEU A 358 -14.30 -6.19 -8.82
CA LEU A 358 -14.95 -5.30 -9.78
C LEU A 358 -16.48 -5.36 -9.72
N ASP A 359 -17.05 -6.54 -9.54
CA ASP A 359 -18.49 -6.73 -9.37
C ASP A 359 -18.98 -6.01 -8.10
N ARG A 360 -18.20 -6.06 -7.01
CA ARG A 360 -18.46 -5.26 -5.81
C ARG A 360 -18.42 -3.76 -6.10
N MET A 361 -17.37 -3.27 -6.75
CA MET A 361 -17.30 -1.85 -7.14
C MET A 361 -18.53 -1.42 -7.93
N LYS A 362 -18.98 -2.28 -8.86
CA LYS A 362 -20.19 -2.04 -9.64
C LYS A 362 -21.44 -1.99 -8.77
N VAL A 363 -21.61 -2.92 -7.82
CA VAL A 363 -22.75 -2.91 -6.88
C VAL A 363 -22.77 -1.61 -6.07
N GLU A 364 -21.63 -1.17 -5.55
CA GLU A 364 -21.54 0.09 -4.81
C GLU A 364 -21.88 1.30 -5.68
N LEU A 365 -21.35 1.34 -6.93
CA LEU A 365 -21.69 2.39 -7.90
C LEU A 365 -23.18 2.41 -8.25
N GLU A 366 -23.79 1.24 -8.45
CA GLU A 366 -25.23 1.13 -8.72
C GLU A 366 -26.08 1.54 -7.50
N GLY A 367 -25.59 1.33 -6.27
CA GLY A 367 -26.25 1.74 -5.02
C GLY A 367 -26.31 3.27 -4.83
N VAL A 368 -25.32 4.00 -5.32
CA VAL A 368 -25.26 5.47 -5.20
C VAL A 368 -25.90 6.20 -6.38
N GLN A 369 -25.99 5.55 -7.55
CA GLN A 369 -26.48 6.15 -8.79
C GLN A 369 -27.99 5.95 -9.01
N GLY A 370 -28.56 6.79 -9.89
CA GLY A 370 -29.96 6.70 -10.31
C GLY A 370 -30.95 7.46 -9.42
N ASP A 371 -32.23 7.46 -9.82
CA ASP A 371 -33.29 8.25 -9.18
C ASP A 371 -33.60 7.84 -7.73
N GLN A 372 -33.18 6.63 -7.33
CA GLN A 372 -33.32 6.10 -5.96
C GLN A 372 -31.98 5.84 -5.29
N GLY A 373 -30.87 6.29 -5.88
CA GLY A 373 -29.54 6.07 -5.32
C GLY A 373 -29.29 6.92 -4.07
N ALA A 374 -28.31 6.51 -3.27
CA ALA A 374 -27.96 7.14 -2.00
C ALA A 374 -27.73 8.66 -2.12
N LEU A 375 -27.08 9.13 -3.19
CA LEU A 375 -26.85 10.57 -3.41
C LEU A 375 -28.14 11.38 -3.58
N ARG A 376 -29.10 10.85 -4.36
CA ARG A 376 -30.42 11.49 -4.53
C ARG A 376 -31.22 11.47 -3.23
N SER A 377 -31.13 10.38 -2.47
CA SER A 377 -31.79 10.28 -1.16
C SER A 377 -31.23 11.31 -0.17
N LEU A 378 -29.90 11.45 -0.15
CA LEU A 378 -29.20 12.44 0.68
C LEU A 378 -29.56 13.88 0.28
N GLU A 379 -29.52 14.20 -1.01
CA GLU A 379 -29.93 15.51 -1.54
C GLU A 379 -31.37 15.84 -1.08
N GLY A 380 -32.31 14.91 -1.24
CA GLY A 380 -33.68 15.06 -0.79
C GLY A 380 -33.78 15.30 0.72
N ALA A 381 -33.07 14.51 1.53
CA ALA A 381 -33.09 14.65 2.99
C ALA A 381 -32.52 15.99 3.45
N VAL A 382 -31.43 16.47 2.83
CA VAL A 382 -30.82 17.78 3.12
C VAL A 382 -31.76 18.92 2.73
N LEU A 383 -32.35 18.88 1.53
CA LEU A 383 -33.26 19.93 1.05
C LEU A 383 -34.55 20.00 1.87
N GLU A 384 -35.16 18.85 2.19
CA GLU A 384 -36.35 18.79 3.03
C GLU A 384 -36.08 19.32 4.45
N THR A 385 -34.93 18.94 5.04
CA THR A 385 -34.58 19.35 6.40
C THR A 385 -34.23 20.84 6.47
N SER A 386 -33.45 21.35 5.52
CA SER A 386 -33.05 22.75 5.46
C SER A 386 -34.20 23.68 5.09
N GLY A 387 -35.16 23.20 4.28
CA GLY A 387 -36.36 23.91 3.87
C GLY A 387 -37.55 23.84 4.84
N ALA A 388 -37.45 23.07 5.93
CA ALA A 388 -38.57 22.83 6.84
C ALA A 388 -39.07 24.11 7.53
N ASP A 389 -40.38 24.20 7.72
CA ASP A 389 -41.01 25.27 8.52
C ASP A 389 -40.53 25.17 9.98
N GLY A 390 -39.75 26.16 10.42
CA GLY A 390 -39.12 26.17 11.75
C GLY A 390 -37.68 25.67 11.77
N ALA A 391 -37.07 25.39 10.62
CA ALA A 391 -35.67 25.03 10.54
C ALA A 391 -34.78 26.09 11.22
N GLY A 392 -33.91 25.63 12.12
CA GLY A 392 -32.94 26.47 12.81
C GLY A 392 -31.87 27.05 11.86
N PRO A 393 -31.07 28.04 12.31
CA PRO A 393 -30.04 28.64 11.46
C PRO A 393 -29.03 27.64 10.89
N ARG A 394 -28.59 26.66 11.68
CA ARG A 394 -27.65 25.61 11.25
C ARG A 394 -28.27 24.68 10.20
N GLN A 395 -29.49 24.20 10.43
CA GLN A 395 -30.24 23.38 9.47
C GLN A 395 -30.39 24.07 8.10
N LYS A 396 -30.63 25.39 8.10
CA LYS A 396 -30.73 26.15 6.84
C LYS A 396 -29.39 26.24 6.11
N LYS A 397 -28.30 26.52 6.83
CA LYS A 397 -26.95 26.59 6.27
C LYS A 397 -26.44 25.25 5.74
N MET A 398 -26.84 24.15 6.36
CA MET A 398 -26.49 22.80 5.91
C MET A 398 -26.80 22.57 4.42
N GLY A 399 -27.93 23.10 3.93
CA GLY A 399 -28.27 23.01 2.50
C GLY A 399 -27.33 23.81 1.59
N GLU A 400 -26.82 24.95 2.08
CA GLU A 400 -25.83 25.75 1.36
C GLU A 400 -24.47 25.03 1.32
N SER A 401 -23.99 24.54 2.47
CA SER A 401 -22.73 23.80 2.59
C SER A 401 -22.74 22.48 1.80
N TYR A 402 -23.88 21.81 1.74
CA TYR A 402 -24.01 20.55 1.00
C TYR A 402 -23.79 20.70 -0.51
N THR A 403 -24.03 21.88 -1.11
CA THR A 403 -23.89 22.06 -2.57
C THR A 403 -22.46 21.75 -3.04
N GLY A 404 -21.43 22.14 -2.27
CA GLY A 404 -20.04 21.80 -2.58
C GLY A 404 -19.74 20.31 -2.42
N THR A 405 -20.27 19.72 -1.35
CA THR A 405 -20.14 18.28 -1.06
C THR A 405 -20.85 17.42 -2.12
N GLU A 406 -22.03 17.81 -2.57
CA GLU A 406 -22.78 17.09 -3.62
C GLU A 406 -21.96 17.00 -4.91
N LEU A 407 -21.39 18.12 -5.36
CA LEU A 407 -20.54 18.16 -6.55
C LEU A 407 -19.27 17.33 -6.38
N LEU A 408 -18.65 17.36 -5.19
CA LEU A 408 -17.50 16.54 -4.85
C LEU A 408 -17.83 15.04 -4.93
N LEU A 409 -18.89 14.60 -4.25
CA LEU A 409 -19.29 13.20 -4.21
C LEU A 409 -19.65 12.71 -5.62
N ALA A 410 -20.46 13.47 -6.37
CA ALA A 410 -20.79 13.14 -7.75
C ALA A 410 -19.55 12.98 -8.63
N LYS A 411 -18.52 13.81 -8.42
CA LYS A 411 -17.23 13.70 -9.11
C LYS A 411 -16.49 12.42 -8.71
N ILE A 412 -16.36 12.12 -7.41
CA ILE A 412 -15.68 10.91 -6.92
C ILE A 412 -16.32 9.64 -7.48
N PHE A 413 -17.65 9.52 -7.37
CA PHE A 413 -18.35 8.34 -7.88
C PHE A 413 -18.27 8.25 -9.42
N GLY A 414 -18.33 9.38 -10.13
CA GLY A 414 -18.10 9.41 -11.57
C GLY A 414 -16.68 9.01 -11.99
N GLU A 415 -15.67 9.38 -11.21
CA GLU A 415 -14.27 8.96 -11.42
C GLU A 415 -14.13 7.44 -11.21
N TYR A 416 -14.70 6.87 -10.14
CA TYR A 416 -14.73 5.41 -9.94
C TYR A 416 -15.46 4.68 -11.06
N GLU A 417 -16.62 5.18 -11.52
CA GLU A 417 -17.36 4.56 -12.62
C GLU A 417 -16.51 4.54 -13.89
N GLY A 418 -15.86 5.65 -14.22
CA GLY A 418 -14.97 5.74 -15.37
C GLY A 418 -13.75 4.82 -15.25
N LEU A 419 -13.21 4.62 -14.04
CA LEU A 419 -12.13 3.68 -13.78
C LEU A 419 -12.59 2.22 -13.93
N HIS A 420 -13.71 1.87 -13.30
CA HIS A 420 -14.32 0.54 -13.39
C HIS A 420 -14.64 0.15 -14.85
N GLN A 421 -15.29 1.02 -15.63
CA GLN A 421 -15.61 0.74 -17.04
C GLN A 421 -14.36 0.53 -17.90
N ARG A 422 -13.29 1.30 -17.66
CA ARG A 422 -12.00 1.13 -18.35
C ARG A 422 -11.31 -0.17 -17.94
N MET A 423 -11.39 -0.55 -16.67
CA MET A 423 -10.82 -1.80 -16.15
C MET A 423 -11.53 -3.02 -16.74
N GLU A 424 -12.86 -3.04 -16.73
CA GLU A 424 -13.70 -4.08 -17.37
C GLU A 424 -13.37 -4.23 -18.85
N LYS A 425 -13.21 -3.11 -19.56
CA LYS A 425 -12.81 -3.13 -20.97
C LYS A 425 -11.43 -3.75 -21.18
N ASN A 426 -10.44 -3.41 -20.35
CA ASN A 426 -9.10 -3.99 -20.44
C ASN A 426 -9.14 -5.49 -20.13
N LEU A 427 -9.88 -5.90 -19.10
CA LEU A 427 -10.10 -7.30 -18.76
C LEU A 427 -10.77 -8.08 -19.89
N GLN A 428 -11.81 -7.52 -20.51
CA GLN A 428 -12.46 -8.14 -21.66
C GLN A 428 -11.44 -8.32 -22.80
N GLY A 429 -10.62 -7.30 -23.07
CA GLY A 429 -9.53 -7.39 -24.04
C GLY A 429 -8.56 -8.53 -23.71
N LEU A 430 -8.13 -8.65 -22.46
CA LEU A 430 -7.27 -9.74 -21.98
C LEU A 430 -7.93 -11.11 -22.18
N ARG A 431 -9.22 -11.25 -21.84
CA ARG A 431 -10.01 -12.49 -22.03
C ARG A 431 -10.15 -12.88 -23.50
N GLU A 432 -10.31 -11.91 -24.39
CA GLU A 432 -10.37 -12.15 -25.84
C GLU A 432 -9.01 -12.59 -26.43
N LEU A 433 -7.91 -12.25 -25.77
CA LEU A 433 -6.58 -12.67 -26.18
C LEU A 433 -6.20 -14.08 -25.68
N LEU A 434 -6.74 -14.53 -24.53
CA LEU A 434 -6.43 -15.85 -23.95
C LEU A 434 -6.55 -17.05 -24.92
N PRO A 435 -7.62 -17.19 -25.74
CA PRO A 435 -7.75 -18.32 -26.67
C PRO A 435 -6.70 -18.35 -27.78
N LYS A 436 -5.97 -17.25 -28.02
CA LYS A 436 -5.00 -17.15 -29.12
C LYS A 436 -3.68 -17.89 -28.83
N GLY A 437 -3.46 -18.36 -27.60
CA GLY A 437 -2.31 -19.20 -27.23
C GLY A 437 -0.96 -18.58 -27.60
N ASP A 438 -0.08 -19.34 -28.25
CA ASP A 438 1.28 -18.87 -28.61
C ASP A 438 1.30 -17.79 -29.70
N ALA A 439 0.15 -17.44 -30.30
CA ALA A 439 0.01 -16.37 -31.27
C ALA A 439 -0.31 -15.00 -30.65
N LEU A 440 -0.35 -14.91 -29.31
CA LEU A 440 -0.43 -13.64 -28.59
C LEU A 440 0.80 -12.78 -28.92
N GLU A 441 0.59 -11.63 -29.56
CA GLU A 441 1.66 -10.64 -29.68
C GLU A 441 1.93 -10.09 -28.28
N ALA A 442 3.12 -10.37 -27.73
CA ALA A 442 3.53 -9.96 -26.37
C ALA A 442 3.27 -8.47 -26.10
N ARG A 443 3.36 -7.64 -27.14
CA ARG A 443 3.10 -6.21 -27.08
C ARG A 443 1.63 -5.86 -26.81
N GLU A 444 0.66 -6.59 -27.39
CA GLU A 444 -0.77 -6.30 -27.17
C GLU A 444 -1.17 -6.61 -25.72
N VAL A 445 -0.62 -7.70 -25.18
CA VAL A 445 -0.75 -8.09 -23.78
C VAL A 445 -0.19 -7.03 -22.85
N GLU A 446 1.08 -6.66 -23.09
CA GLU A 446 1.80 -5.70 -22.27
C GLU A 446 1.02 -4.38 -22.20
N VAL A 447 0.50 -3.89 -23.32
CA VAL A 447 -0.34 -2.68 -23.34
C VAL A 447 -1.59 -2.79 -22.47
N LEU A 448 -2.27 -3.94 -22.44
CA LEU A 448 -3.48 -4.13 -21.64
C LEU A 448 -3.17 -4.30 -20.16
N VAL A 449 -2.12 -5.05 -19.82
CA VAL A 449 -1.67 -5.24 -18.42
C VAL A 449 -1.19 -3.92 -17.84
N GLU A 450 -0.32 -3.19 -18.55
CA GLU A 450 0.10 -1.84 -18.13
C GLU A 450 -1.10 -0.88 -18.07
N GLY A 451 -2.08 -1.05 -18.96
CA GLY A 451 -3.35 -0.34 -18.90
C GLY A 451 -4.11 -0.60 -17.60
N CYS A 452 -4.21 -1.85 -17.15
CA CYS A 452 -4.82 -2.18 -15.85
C CYS A 452 -4.02 -1.56 -14.69
N ARG A 453 -2.69 -1.62 -14.72
CA ARG A 453 -1.83 -1.03 -13.68
C ARG A 453 -2.01 0.48 -13.57
N ALA A 454 -1.98 1.19 -14.69
CA ALA A 454 -2.19 2.63 -14.72
C ALA A 454 -3.57 3.02 -14.15
N LEU A 455 -4.62 2.26 -14.48
CA LEU A 455 -5.95 2.48 -13.91
C LEU A 455 -5.99 2.22 -12.39
N PHE A 456 -5.23 1.24 -11.91
CA PHE A 456 -5.15 0.98 -10.47
C PHE A 456 -4.44 2.12 -9.72
N GLN A 457 -3.34 2.66 -10.26
CA GLN A 457 -2.68 3.85 -9.70
C GLN A 457 -3.64 5.05 -9.63
N GLU A 458 -4.48 5.23 -10.66
CA GLU A 458 -5.55 6.25 -10.62
C GLU A 458 -6.57 5.96 -9.49
N MET A 459 -6.94 4.69 -9.26
CA MET A 459 -7.82 4.29 -8.14
C MET A 459 -7.17 4.54 -6.77
N GLU A 460 -5.87 4.28 -6.60
CA GLU A 460 -5.17 4.56 -5.34
C GLU A 460 -5.19 6.04 -4.97
N LEU A 461 -4.97 6.92 -5.96
CA LEU A 461 -5.06 8.36 -5.75
C LEU A 461 -6.48 8.80 -5.37
N LEU A 462 -7.49 8.16 -5.95
CA LEU A 462 -8.88 8.41 -5.60
C LEU A 462 -9.22 7.90 -4.18
N ASN A 463 -8.73 6.70 -3.82
CA ASN A 463 -8.88 6.12 -2.49
C ASN A 463 -8.34 7.05 -1.39
N ARG A 464 -7.20 7.73 -1.61
CA ARG A 464 -6.68 8.70 -0.61
C ARG A 464 -7.68 9.81 -0.28
N LYS A 465 -8.43 10.30 -1.28
CA LYS A 465 -9.48 11.29 -1.04
C LYS A 465 -10.62 10.67 -0.23
N VAL A 466 -11.04 9.47 -0.61
CA VAL A 466 -12.11 8.74 0.08
C VAL A 466 -11.76 8.47 1.53
N GLU A 467 -10.55 7.95 1.81
CA GLU A 467 -10.04 7.70 3.15
C GLU A 467 -10.08 8.96 4.02
N ALA A 468 -9.64 10.11 3.48
CA ALA A 468 -9.68 11.37 4.20
C ALA A 468 -11.12 11.83 4.53
N LEU A 469 -12.08 11.61 3.63
CA LEU A 469 -13.49 11.93 3.88
C LEU A 469 -14.12 10.98 4.91
N LEU A 470 -13.79 9.69 4.85
CA LEU A 470 -14.26 8.68 5.80
C LEU A 470 -13.67 8.90 7.19
N GLU A 471 -12.41 9.34 7.28
CA GLU A 471 -11.79 9.73 8.55
C GLU A 471 -12.53 10.92 9.20
N ASP A 472 -12.87 11.96 8.42
CA ASP A 472 -13.64 13.11 8.92
C ASP A 472 -15.07 12.72 9.31
N LEU A 473 -15.72 11.83 8.54
CA LEU A 473 -17.04 11.28 8.87
C LEU A 473 -17.01 10.54 10.21
N ASN A 474 -16.07 9.61 10.37
CA ASN A 474 -15.92 8.82 11.59
C ASN A 474 -15.60 9.72 12.80
N ALA A 475 -14.67 10.66 12.64
CA ALA A 475 -14.30 11.61 13.69
C ALA A 475 -15.51 12.46 14.13
N THR A 476 -16.31 12.93 13.17
CA THR A 476 -17.50 13.73 13.47
C THR A 476 -18.59 12.89 14.14
N LEU A 477 -18.81 11.64 13.69
CA LEU A 477 -19.76 10.72 14.33
C LEU A 477 -19.37 10.38 15.78
N ALA A 478 -18.07 10.28 16.06
CA ALA A 478 -17.56 9.95 17.39
C ALA A 478 -17.73 11.08 18.41
N ASP A 479 -17.78 12.34 17.97
CA ASP A 479 -17.81 13.54 18.82
C ASP A 479 -18.98 14.49 18.48
N LEU A 480 -20.18 13.91 18.36
CA LEU A 480 -21.41 14.63 18.02
C LEU A 480 -21.94 15.48 19.19
N GLU A 481 -21.94 16.82 19.04
CA GLU A 481 -22.50 17.77 20.01
C GLU A 481 -23.77 18.46 19.49
N ASP A 482 -23.75 18.94 18.24
CA ASP A 482 -24.86 19.60 17.55
C ASP A 482 -25.08 18.91 16.20
N PRO A 483 -25.98 17.92 16.10
CA PRO A 483 -26.12 17.11 14.89
C PRO A 483 -26.28 17.91 13.59
N TYR A 484 -26.92 19.08 13.61
CA TYR A 484 -27.03 19.89 12.39
C TYR A 484 -25.88 20.87 12.19
N GLY A 485 -25.24 21.31 13.27
CA GLY A 485 -24.04 22.13 13.22
C GLY A 485 -22.83 21.33 12.73
N ASP A 486 -22.64 20.14 13.28
CA ASP A 486 -21.54 19.25 12.97
C ASP A 486 -21.62 18.76 11.52
N LEU A 487 -22.82 18.42 11.05
CA LEU A 487 -23.04 18.01 9.66
C LEU A 487 -22.84 19.18 8.66
N GLU A 488 -23.25 20.40 9.03
CA GLU A 488 -23.00 21.60 8.22
C GLU A 488 -21.50 21.88 8.09
N GLU A 489 -20.77 21.79 9.20
CA GLU A 489 -19.33 22.02 9.22
C GLU A 489 -18.58 20.96 8.43
N MET A 490 -18.94 19.69 8.61
CA MET A 490 -18.39 18.57 7.85
C MET A 490 -18.55 18.80 6.33
N TYR A 491 -19.76 19.14 5.85
CA TYR A 491 -20.00 19.43 4.44
C TYR A 491 -19.24 20.65 3.91
N ALA A 492 -18.98 21.64 4.76
CA ALA A 492 -18.19 22.80 4.36
C ALA A 492 -16.71 22.44 4.18
N ARG A 493 -16.17 21.51 4.99
CA ARG A 493 -14.76 21.09 4.98
C ARG A 493 -14.43 20.02 3.94
N TRP A 494 -15.37 19.15 3.58
CA TRP A 494 -15.13 18.02 2.68
C TRP A 494 -14.45 18.37 1.35
N PRO A 495 -14.83 19.43 0.61
CA PRO A 495 -14.11 19.84 -0.59
C PRO A 495 -12.64 20.16 -0.33
N GLU A 496 -12.33 20.87 0.76
CA GLU A 496 -10.97 21.24 1.13
C GLU A 496 -10.15 20.01 1.55
N ILE A 497 -10.74 19.10 2.33
CA ILE A 497 -10.12 17.83 2.73
C ILE A 497 -9.78 16.98 1.49
N ALA A 498 -10.71 16.84 0.55
CA ALA A 498 -10.49 16.05 -0.66
C ALA A 498 -9.42 16.67 -1.57
N ASP A 499 -9.39 18.00 -1.71
CA ASP A 499 -8.36 18.71 -2.50
C ASP A 499 -6.97 18.63 -1.83
N ALA A 500 -6.90 18.66 -0.49
CA ALA A 500 -5.67 18.44 0.26
C ALA A 500 -5.15 17.01 0.09
N ALA A 501 -6.03 16.01 0.14
CA ALA A 501 -5.67 14.61 -0.09
C ALA A 501 -5.20 14.35 -1.54
N ALA A 502 -5.78 15.07 -2.50
CA ALA A 502 -5.42 14.99 -3.92
C ALA A 502 -4.07 15.63 -4.25
N SER A 503 -3.66 16.64 -3.48
CA SER A 503 -2.49 17.46 -3.77
C SER A 503 -1.21 16.99 -3.07
N ALA A 504 -1.29 15.91 -2.30
CA ALA A 504 -0.13 15.16 -1.83
C ALA A 504 0.51 14.39 -3.02
N ASP A 505 1.16 15.12 -3.93
CA ASP A 505 2.01 14.63 -5.03
C ASP A 505 3.31 14.04 -4.45
N VAL A 506 3.15 12.99 -3.64
CA VAL A 506 4.26 12.26 -3.03
C VAL A 506 4.60 11.09 -3.95
N SER A 507 5.74 11.19 -4.63
CA SER A 507 6.36 10.07 -5.34
C SER A 507 7.51 9.52 -4.51
N VAL A 508 7.54 8.21 -4.31
CA VAL A 508 8.57 7.50 -3.55
C VAL A 508 9.10 6.36 -4.41
N ASP A 509 10.36 6.47 -4.80
CA ASP A 509 11.10 5.37 -5.45
C ASP A 509 12.53 5.40 -4.93
N VAL A 510 12.80 4.55 -3.94
CA VAL A 510 14.07 4.53 -3.23
C VAL A 510 15.12 3.72 -4.01
N GLU A 511 14.76 2.90 -5.00
CA GLU A 511 15.72 2.03 -5.70
C GLU A 511 16.14 2.59 -7.06
N GLU A 512 15.18 2.95 -7.92
CA GLU A 512 15.45 3.43 -9.29
C GLU A 512 15.42 4.96 -9.38
N GLY A 513 14.73 5.60 -8.43
CA GLY A 513 14.57 7.04 -8.33
C GLY A 513 13.39 7.59 -9.13
N THR A 514 12.73 8.60 -8.58
CA THR A 514 11.64 9.32 -9.23
C THR A 514 12.15 10.53 -10.04
N VAL A 515 11.28 11.10 -10.87
CA VAL A 515 11.53 12.39 -11.52
C VAL A 515 11.28 13.55 -10.54
N LEU A 516 11.98 14.67 -10.73
CA LEU A 516 11.69 15.90 -9.99
C LEU A 516 10.27 16.39 -10.31
N PRO A 517 9.55 16.96 -9.31
CA PRO A 517 8.20 17.45 -9.52
C PRO A 517 8.22 18.64 -10.48
N GLU A 518 7.18 18.76 -11.30
CA GLU A 518 7.05 19.88 -12.23
C GLU A 518 7.06 21.21 -11.46
N GLY A 519 7.83 22.19 -11.94
CA GLY A 519 7.97 23.50 -11.29
C GLY A 519 9.06 23.59 -10.22
N TYR A 520 9.71 22.49 -9.85
CA TYR A 520 10.83 22.51 -8.90
C TYR A 520 11.90 23.54 -9.29
N PRO A 521 12.28 24.48 -8.40
CA PRO A 521 13.14 25.60 -8.75
C PRO A 521 14.62 25.17 -8.82
N SER A 522 14.97 24.40 -9.84
CA SER A 522 16.31 23.84 -10.06
C SER A 522 17.41 24.90 -10.17
N GLN A 523 17.04 26.13 -10.56
CA GLN A 523 17.92 27.29 -10.59
C GLN A 523 18.27 27.83 -9.20
N LEU A 524 17.38 27.64 -8.22
CA LEU A 524 17.52 28.10 -6.84
C LEU A 524 18.27 27.05 -6.00
N VAL A 525 17.80 25.80 -6.05
CA VAL A 525 18.44 24.68 -5.34
C VAL A 525 18.72 23.54 -6.32
N PRO A 526 19.90 23.49 -6.94
CA PRO A 526 20.21 22.44 -7.91
C PRO A 526 20.36 21.08 -7.22
N VAL A 527 19.96 20.03 -7.93
CA VAL A 527 20.20 18.64 -7.51
C VAL A 527 21.64 18.25 -7.86
N ILE A 528 22.34 17.63 -6.91
CA ILE A 528 23.71 17.18 -7.12
C ILE A 528 23.80 16.08 -8.19
N GLY A 529 24.80 16.16 -9.06
CA GLY A 529 24.92 15.26 -10.21
C GLY A 529 25.07 13.79 -9.81
N ASN A 530 24.37 12.91 -10.55
CA ASN A 530 24.26 11.45 -10.32
C ASN A 530 23.59 11.06 -9.00
N ALA A 531 22.83 11.97 -8.37
CA ALA A 531 21.96 11.58 -7.27
C ALA A 531 20.71 10.86 -7.77
N VAL A 532 20.26 9.87 -7.00
CA VAL A 532 18.96 9.22 -7.16
C VAL A 532 17.94 10.04 -6.37
N VAL A 533 16.90 10.53 -7.03
CA VAL A 533 15.82 11.25 -6.35
C VAL A 533 14.90 10.21 -5.71
N ALA A 534 14.96 10.04 -4.40
CA ALA A 534 14.25 8.97 -3.69
C ALA A 534 12.80 9.33 -3.33
N VAL A 535 12.58 10.59 -2.96
CA VAL A 535 11.25 11.09 -2.58
C VAL A 535 11.06 12.48 -3.16
N THR A 536 9.90 12.76 -3.72
CA THR A 536 9.49 14.11 -4.11
C THR A 536 8.10 14.38 -3.61
N GLU A 537 7.90 15.57 -3.08
CA GLU A 537 6.62 16.09 -2.64
C GLU A 537 6.50 17.54 -3.13
N ARG A 538 5.33 17.88 -3.67
CA ARG A 538 4.95 19.27 -3.96
C ARG A 538 3.93 19.69 -2.91
N VAL A 539 4.18 20.82 -2.26
CA VAL A 539 3.31 21.39 -1.24
C VAL A 539 2.60 22.58 -1.87
N PRO A 540 1.27 22.54 -2.09
CA PRO A 540 0.55 23.65 -2.68
C PRO A 540 0.72 24.96 -1.89
N GLY A 541 0.92 26.08 -2.58
CA GLY A 541 1.00 27.38 -1.94
C GLY A 541 -0.37 27.89 -1.49
N GLU A 542 -0.47 28.42 -0.27
CA GLU A 542 -1.71 29.04 0.23
C GLU A 542 -1.92 30.45 -0.37
N GLY A 543 -3.18 30.82 -0.64
CA GLY A 543 -3.53 32.21 -0.99
C GLY A 543 -2.92 32.75 -2.28
N GLY A 544 -2.51 31.88 -3.20
CA GLY A 544 -1.83 32.26 -4.46
C GLY A 544 -0.32 32.45 -4.32
N ALA A 545 0.26 32.05 -3.17
CA ALA A 545 1.70 31.87 -3.05
C ALA A 545 2.20 30.77 -4.01
N PRO A 546 3.48 30.80 -4.42
CA PRO A 546 4.06 29.70 -5.17
C PRO A 546 4.07 28.41 -4.35
N ASP A 547 4.03 27.27 -5.03
CA ASP A 547 4.13 25.98 -4.36
C ASP A 547 5.50 25.77 -3.71
N GLY A 548 5.49 25.09 -2.58
CA GLY A 548 6.65 24.49 -1.97
C GLY A 548 7.01 23.12 -2.57
N TYR A 549 8.21 22.66 -2.27
CA TYR A 549 8.74 21.39 -2.73
C TYR A 549 9.59 20.77 -1.63
N MET A 550 9.46 19.46 -1.46
CA MET A 550 10.39 18.65 -0.68
C MET A 550 10.96 17.55 -1.57
N VAL A 551 12.29 17.46 -1.63
CA VAL A 551 12.99 16.49 -2.46
C VAL A 551 14.04 15.79 -1.62
N THR A 552 13.99 14.46 -1.56
CA THR A 552 14.99 13.63 -0.90
C THR A 552 15.84 12.91 -1.94
N LEU A 553 17.15 12.99 -1.80
CA LEU A 553 18.14 12.48 -2.74
C LEU A 553 19.08 11.50 -2.04
N LYS A 554 19.56 10.51 -2.79
CA LYS A 554 20.69 9.65 -2.40
C LYS A 554 21.87 9.92 -3.33
N SER A 555 23.05 10.09 -2.77
CA SER A 555 24.28 10.32 -3.52
C SER A 555 25.36 9.32 -3.12
N GLY A 556 26.04 8.76 -4.12
CA GLY A 556 27.25 7.95 -3.91
C GLY A 556 28.45 8.77 -3.40
N GLN A 557 28.36 10.10 -3.36
CA GLN A 557 29.42 10.96 -2.85
C GLN A 557 29.43 10.99 -1.31
N PRO A 558 30.59 11.14 -0.65
CA PRO A 558 30.67 11.31 0.80
C PRO A 558 30.00 12.59 1.31
N VAL A 559 29.50 12.57 2.54
CA VAL A 559 28.78 13.69 3.20
C VAL A 559 29.49 15.03 3.03
N GLN A 560 30.82 15.05 3.22
CA GLN A 560 31.62 16.27 3.15
C GLN A 560 31.71 16.87 1.74
N GLU A 561 31.70 16.03 0.70
CA GLU A 561 31.71 16.51 -0.69
C GLU A 561 30.34 17.07 -1.08
N VAL A 562 29.28 16.39 -0.67
CA VAL A 562 27.89 16.86 -0.88
C VAL A 562 27.64 18.16 -0.13
N LEU A 563 28.12 18.28 1.11
CA LEU A 563 28.03 19.51 1.88
C LEU A 563 28.75 20.68 1.20
N ALA A 564 30.00 20.47 0.74
CA ALA A 564 30.76 21.49 0.03
C ALA A 564 30.07 21.94 -1.26
N TYR A 565 29.41 21.03 -1.97
CA TYR A 565 28.59 21.35 -3.14
C TYR A 565 27.45 22.30 -2.78
N TYR A 566 26.65 21.99 -1.76
CA TYR A 566 25.50 22.84 -1.39
C TYR A 566 25.93 24.16 -0.74
N GLN A 567 27.02 24.21 0.01
CA GLN A 567 27.57 25.47 0.51
C GLN A 567 27.93 26.44 -0.62
N GLU A 568 28.51 25.92 -1.71
CA GLU A 568 28.85 26.73 -2.88
C GLU A 568 27.60 27.10 -3.70
N ALA A 569 26.65 26.18 -3.86
CA ALA A 569 25.42 26.41 -4.61
C ALA A 569 24.52 27.46 -3.94
N LEU A 570 24.44 27.44 -2.60
CA LEU A 570 23.55 28.29 -1.81
C LEU A 570 24.19 29.58 -1.30
N LYS A 571 25.45 29.87 -1.64
CA LYS A 571 26.18 31.07 -1.16
C LYS A 571 25.53 32.42 -1.51
N GLY A 572 24.58 32.40 -2.45
CA GLY A 572 23.85 33.58 -2.90
C GLY A 572 22.55 33.87 -2.12
N LEU A 573 22.11 32.93 -1.28
CA LEU A 573 20.91 33.12 -0.45
C LEU A 573 21.12 34.22 0.58
N GLU A 574 20.07 34.97 0.86
CA GLU A 574 19.98 35.87 2.00
C GLU A 574 19.90 35.06 3.30
N ASP A 575 20.49 35.60 4.37
CA ASP A 575 20.49 34.99 5.71
C ASP A 575 20.89 33.51 5.75
N LEU A 576 21.86 33.12 4.92
CA LEU A 576 22.37 31.74 4.90
C LEU A 576 23.00 31.36 6.25
N GLU A 577 22.32 30.45 6.95
CA GLU A 577 22.79 29.82 8.18
C GLU A 577 23.26 28.39 7.91
N THR A 578 24.25 27.96 8.67
CA THR A 578 24.73 26.57 8.67
C THR A 578 24.69 26.05 10.09
N VAL A 579 23.86 25.04 10.31
CA VAL A 579 23.68 24.40 11.61
C VAL A 579 24.20 22.97 11.53
N GLN A 580 25.30 22.70 12.23
CA GLN A 580 25.75 21.33 12.49
C GLN A 580 24.99 20.79 13.70
N VAL A 581 24.33 19.64 13.57
CA VAL A 581 23.67 18.99 14.70
C VAL A 581 24.74 18.30 15.57
N PRO A 582 24.91 18.69 16.86
CA PRO A 582 25.94 18.13 17.71
C PRO A 582 25.82 16.61 17.86
N GLY A 583 26.94 15.89 17.75
CA GLY A 583 27.00 14.44 17.90
C GLY A 583 26.54 13.65 16.68
N THR A 584 26.31 14.31 15.54
CA THR A 584 25.93 13.67 14.27
C THR A 584 26.68 14.28 13.09
N ASP A 585 26.74 13.56 11.98
CA ASP A 585 27.29 14.06 10.71
C ASP A 585 26.24 14.89 9.91
N MET A 586 25.10 15.23 10.53
CA MET A 586 24.02 15.99 9.91
C MET A 586 24.31 17.49 9.93
N VAL A 587 24.18 18.11 8.75
CA VAL A 587 24.33 19.55 8.55
C VAL A 587 23.11 20.10 7.85
N VAL A 588 22.56 21.19 8.36
CA VAL A 588 21.44 21.92 7.75
C VAL A 588 21.94 23.27 7.26
N LEU A 589 21.69 23.56 5.99
CA LEU A 589 21.92 24.85 5.35
C LEU A 589 20.55 25.50 5.13
N SER A 590 20.32 26.69 5.65
CA SER A 590 19.02 27.37 5.48
C SER A 590 19.21 28.83 5.12
N GLY A 591 18.42 29.36 4.20
CA GLY A 591 18.46 30.77 3.80
C GLY A 591 17.24 31.11 2.95
N THR A 592 17.16 32.35 2.51
CA THR A 592 16.02 32.86 1.73
C THR A 592 16.48 33.39 0.37
N GLU A 593 15.64 33.27 -0.65
CA GLU A 593 15.82 34.00 -1.92
C GLU A 593 14.46 34.42 -2.45
N GLY A 594 14.22 35.74 -2.46
CA GLY A 594 12.92 36.28 -2.82
C GLY A 594 11.85 35.87 -1.82
N SER A 595 10.82 35.17 -2.28
CA SER A 595 9.71 34.67 -1.45
C SER A 595 9.87 33.21 -1.04
N TYR A 596 11.05 32.61 -1.23
CA TYR A 596 11.30 31.22 -0.89
C TYR A 596 12.23 31.10 0.30
N LEU A 597 11.82 30.30 1.28
CA LEU A 597 12.66 29.74 2.31
C LEU A 597 13.23 28.41 1.80
N VAL A 598 14.56 28.32 1.77
CA VAL A 598 15.30 27.12 1.35
C VAL A 598 15.94 26.48 2.57
N SER A 599 15.80 25.17 2.71
CA SER A 599 16.52 24.36 3.69
C SER A 599 17.08 23.10 3.02
N VAL A 600 18.38 22.86 3.17
CA VAL A 600 19.06 21.67 2.68
C VAL A 600 19.73 20.95 3.84
N MET A 601 19.25 19.76 4.15
CA MET A 601 19.84 18.85 5.12
C MET A 601 20.71 17.83 4.41
N VAL A 602 21.97 17.70 4.83
CA VAL A 602 22.93 16.69 4.33
C VAL A 602 23.32 15.77 5.49
N THR A 603 23.17 14.45 5.32
CA THR A 603 23.50 13.45 6.35
C THR A 603 23.91 12.11 5.73
N ALA A 604 24.43 11.18 6.52
CA ALA A 604 24.70 9.82 6.06
C ALA A 604 23.40 9.15 5.56
N ASN A 605 23.50 8.35 4.49
CA ASN A 605 22.33 7.71 3.91
C ASN A 605 21.72 6.67 4.87
N THR A 606 20.45 6.85 5.21
CA THR A 606 19.65 5.95 6.04
C THR A 606 18.50 5.28 5.28
N LEU A 607 18.33 5.60 3.99
CA LEU A 607 17.22 5.10 3.16
C LEU A 607 17.51 3.77 2.46
N GLY A 608 18.69 3.17 2.69
CA GLY A 608 19.13 1.96 1.98
C GLY A 608 19.78 2.25 0.62
N GLY A 609 20.20 1.18 -0.07
CA GLY A 609 20.99 1.25 -1.31
C GLY A 609 22.50 1.44 -1.08
N PRO A 610 23.31 1.41 -2.16
CA PRO A 610 24.77 1.54 -2.09
C PRO A 610 25.26 2.97 -1.88
N GLU A 611 24.37 3.97 -1.93
CA GLU A 611 24.72 5.39 -1.79
C GLU A 611 25.15 5.73 -0.35
N ALA A 612 26.09 6.66 -0.22
CA ALA A 612 26.70 7.00 1.06
C ALA A 612 25.99 8.15 1.80
N THR A 613 25.35 9.06 1.06
CA THR A 613 24.80 10.32 1.60
C THR A 613 23.34 10.49 1.21
N MET A 614 22.52 10.95 2.16
CA MET A 614 21.17 11.43 1.92
C MET A 614 21.15 12.96 1.98
N VAL A 615 20.40 13.58 1.07
CA VAL A 615 20.13 15.01 1.06
C VAL A 615 18.63 15.23 1.07
N GLN A 616 18.11 16.03 2.00
CA GLN A 616 16.73 16.49 1.97
C GLN A 616 16.71 17.97 1.67
N ILE A 617 16.02 18.35 0.60
CA ILE A 617 15.83 19.73 0.17
C ILE A 617 14.39 20.10 0.44
N MET A 618 14.17 21.21 1.14
CA MET A 618 12.87 21.83 1.33
C MET A 618 12.93 23.24 0.76
N VAL A 619 11.96 23.58 -0.07
CA VAL A 619 11.73 24.92 -0.59
C VAL A 619 10.28 25.26 -0.26
N SER A 620 10.03 26.27 0.56
CA SER A 620 8.66 26.70 0.89
C SER A 620 8.49 28.18 0.56
N ALA A 621 7.29 28.59 0.17
CA ALA A 621 6.97 30.01 0.11
C ALA A 621 6.87 30.59 1.54
N GLU A 622 7.33 31.82 1.74
CA GLU A 622 7.13 32.59 2.99
C GLU A 622 5.70 33.15 3.12
#